data_AF-A0A973DMN4-F1
#
_entry.id   AF-A0A973DMN4-F1
#
_cell.length_a   1.000
_cell.length_b   1.000
_cell.length_c   1.000
_cell.angle_alpha   90.00
_cell.angle_beta   90.00
_cell.angle_gamma   90.00
#
_symmetry.space_group_name_H-M   'P 1'
#
loop_
_entity.id
_entity.type
_entity.pdbx_description
1 polymer ?
#
loop_
_entity_poly.entity_id
_entity_poly.type
_entity_poly.pdbx_seq_one_letter_code
_entity_poly.pdbx_strand_id
1 'polypeptide(L)'
;MAMINQLTEIEQLLQQFSQQAVEHDRRSKIPSLANRPIFDDKLFKAHSVKLSAYVAESILLLNEIRNHLAKKSPARLIQFQCEKLVDQCQAIKKALSSNQQRNTAYQQDKATRKHVAVKRQQRQGNSLTWLAGNIMSNSVELYQELSKHHGYQQTLELKINQLEQQLQRCITKDKIAMQQLILKQHKRLGQCHKAIYFIEQRIELLETGKITKKY
;
A
#
# COMPACT_ATOMS: atom_id res chain seq x y z
N MET A 1 27.62 44.33 33.71
CA MET A 1 28.77 43.44 33.43
C MET A 1 28.35 41.98 33.24
N ALA A 2 27.58 41.36 34.12
CA ALA A 2 27.16 39.95 34.00
C ALA A 2 26.50 39.58 32.65
N MET A 3 25.55 40.38 32.17
CA MET A 3 24.84 40.12 30.90
C MET A 3 25.75 40.20 29.66
N ILE A 4 26.77 41.05 29.67
CA ILE A 4 27.72 41.18 28.55
C ILE A 4 28.58 39.91 28.45
N ASN A 5 29.03 39.39 29.60
CA ASN A 5 29.81 38.14 29.65
C ASN A 5 28.98 36.95 29.13
N GLN A 6 27.70 36.87 29.49
CA GLN A 6 26.79 35.83 28.99
C GLN A 6 26.58 35.89 27.47
N LEU A 7 26.49 37.10 26.88
CA LEU A 7 26.39 37.25 25.43
C LEU A 7 27.68 36.82 24.71
N THR A 8 28.84 37.01 25.33
CA THR A 8 30.12 36.51 24.81
C THR A 8 30.19 34.99 24.84
N GLU A 9 29.71 34.35 25.91
CA GLU A 9 29.62 32.88 25.99
C GLU A 9 28.68 32.31 24.91
N ILE A 10 27.52 32.95 24.69
CA ILE A 10 26.57 32.54 23.65
C ILE A 10 27.18 32.72 22.25
N GLU A 11 27.96 33.78 22.02
CA GLU A 11 28.68 33.97 20.77
C GLU A 11 29.66 32.83 20.50
N GLN A 12 30.48 32.46 21.49
CA GLN A 12 31.41 31.34 21.36
C GLN A 12 30.68 30.02 21.07
N LEU A 13 29.54 29.79 21.71
CA LEU A 13 28.70 28.63 21.45
C LEU A 13 28.16 28.63 20.02
N LEU A 14 27.65 29.76 19.51
CA LEU A 14 27.15 29.88 18.15
C LEU A 14 28.25 29.71 17.10
N GLN A 15 29.49 30.15 17.39
CA GLN A 15 30.64 29.88 16.54
C GLN A 15 30.96 28.37 16.46
N GLN A 16 30.89 27.66 17.59
CA GLN A 16 31.02 26.20 17.59
C GLN A 16 29.89 25.52 16.81
N PHE A 17 28.64 25.96 16.99
CA PHE A 17 27.50 25.45 16.21
C PHE A 17 27.66 25.72 14.72
N SER A 18 28.25 26.85 14.33
CA SER A 18 28.49 27.18 12.92
C SER A 18 29.42 26.15 12.27
N GLN A 19 30.55 25.84 12.92
CA GLN A 19 31.48 24.81 12.43
C GLN A 19 30.82 23.43 12.34
N GLN A 20 30.08 23.03 13.38
CA GLN A 20 29.37 21.75 13.40
C GLN A 20 28.26 21.67 12.35
N ALA A 21 27.54 22.77 12.12
CA ALA A 21 26.47 22.86 11.13
C ALA A 21 26.99 22.78 9.70
N VAL A 22 28.14 23.42 9.40
CA VAL A 22 28.79 23.30 8.09
C VAL A 22 29.21 21.86 7.82
N GLU A 23 29.80 21.19 8.80
CA GLU A 23 30.19 19.78 8.65
C GLU A 23 28.96 18.86 8.55
N HIS A 24 27.90 19.16 9.29
CA HIS A 24 26.61 18.48 9.17
C HIS A 24 26.06 18.60 7.75
N ASP A 25 26.04 19.80 7.19
CA ASP A 25 25.52 20.07 5.85
C ASP A 25 26.32 19.34 4.77
N ARG A 26 27.65 19.19 4.96
CA ARG A 26 28.51 18.40 4.07
C ARG A 26 28.26 16.90 4.16
N ARG A 27 28.03 16.37 5.36
CA ARG A 27 27.85 14.92 5.61
C ARG A 27 26.43 14.42 5.35
N SER A 28 25.45 15.31 5.26
CA SER A 28 24.06 14.94 5.06
C SER A 28 23.89 14.11 3.77
N LYS A 29 23.47 12.86 3.93
CA LYS A 29 23.15 11.95 2.82
C LYS A 29 21.68 12.03 2.41
N ILE A 30 20.90 12.85 3.12
CA ILE A 30 19.49 13.08 2.85
C ILE A 30 19.43 14.07 1.68
N PRO A 31 18.91 13.68 0.51
CA PRO A 31 18.70 14.60 -0.59
C PRO A 31 17.82 15.75 -0.14
N SER A 32 17.99 16.91 -0.75
CA SER A 32 17.04 18.02 -0.64
C SER A 32 15.67 17.56 -1.15
N LEU A 33 14.84 17.00 -0.27
CA LEU A 33 13.47 16.63 -0.56
C LEU A 33 12.66 17.93 -0.58
N ALA A 34 12.49 18.49 -1.78
CA ALA A 34 11.59 19.60 -2.08
C ALA A 34 11.61 20.74 -1.06
N ASN A 35 12.71 21.50 -0.98
CA ASN A 35 12.82 22.79 -0.27
C ASN A 35 12.16 22.85 1.12
N ARG A 36 12.10 21.73 1.85
CA ARG A 36 11.44 21.72 3.15
C ARG A 36 12.42 22.32 4.18
N PRO A 37 12.05 23.41 4.87
CA PRO A 37 12.89 23.99 5.89
C PRO A 37 13.12 22.98 7.03
N ILE A 38 14.30 23.06 7.66
CA ILE A 38 14.70 22.18 8.77
C ILE A 38 13.85 22.47 10.02
N PHE A 39 13.46 23.72 10.20
CA PHE A 39 12.70 24.21 11.34
C PHE A 39 11.41 24.91 10.88
N ASP A 40 10.53 25.16 11.84
CA ASP A 40 9.26 25.87 11.65
C ASP A 40 9.50 27.39 11.57
N ASP A 41 8.73 28.05 10.71
CA ASP A 41 8.72 29.50 10.44
C ASP A 41 8.47 30.36 11.69
N LYS A 42 7.82 29.80 12.72
CA LYS A 42 7.62 30.48 14.01
C LYS A 42 8.92 30.69 14.77
N LEU A 43 9.89 29.79 14.60
CA LEU A 43 11.14 29.81 15.34
C LEU A 43 12.26 30.48 14.53
N PHE A 44 12.31 30.25 13.22
CA PHE A 44 13.31 30.81 12.31
C PHE A 44 12.63 31.46 11.11
N LYS A 45 13.21 32.57 10.64
CA LYS A 45 12.78 33.21 9.39
C LYS A 45 13.47 32.62 8.17
N ALA A 46 14.60 31.93 8.35
CA ALA A 46 15.34 31.30 7.26
C ALA A 46 14.58 30.08 6.73
N HIS A 47 14.36 30.02 5.40
CA HIS A 47 13.82 28.86 4.70
C HIS A 47 14.92 28.11 3.99
N SER A 48 15.81 27.49 4.76
CA SER A 48 16.97 26.79 4.21
C SER A 48 16.93 25.29 4.48
N VAL A 49 17.46 24.52 3.53
CA VAL A 49 17.74 23.08 3.72
C VAL A 49 19.08 22.84 4.43
N LYS A 50 19.84 23.90 4.70
CA LYS A 50 21.16 23.87 5.36
C LYS A 50 21.06 24.36 6.79
N LEU A 51 21.59 23.59 7.73
CA LEU A 51 21.58 23.94 9.15
C LEU A 51 22.41 25.19 9.43
N SER A 52 23.50 25.39 8.68
CA SER A 52 24.37 26.57 8.78
C SER A 52 23.63 27.90 8.58
N ALA A 53 22.57 27.93 7.75
CA ALA A 53 21.77 29.14 7.53
C ALA A 53 21.01 29.59 8.79
N TYR A 54 20.54 28.63 9.59
CA TYR A 54 19.83 28.92 10.84
C TYR A 54 20.78 29.38 11.94
N VAL A 55 22.01 28.84 11.97
CA VAL A 55 23.05 29.34 12.87
C VAL A 55 23.41 30.79 12.52
N ALA A 56 23.53 31.11 11.24
CA ALA A 56 23.77 32.48 10.78
C ALA A 56 22.64 33.43 11.21
N GLU A 57 21.38 33.02 11.12
CA GLU A 57 20.24 33.80 11.62
C GLU A 57 20.35 34.06 13.14
N SER A 58 20.70 33.06 13.93
CA SER A 58 20.89 33.23 15.39
C SER A 58 22.05 34.16 15.74
N ILE A 59 23.14 34.16 14.95
CA ILE A 59 24.25 35.11 15.10
C ILE A 59 23.78 36.54 14.81
N LEU A 60 22.95 36.74 13.76
CA LEU A 60 22.36 38.04 13.47
C LEU A 60 21.46 38.52 14.61
N LEU A 61 20.61 37.65 15.16
CA LEU A 61 19.75 37.98 16.30
C LEU A 61 20.58 38.35 17.55
N LEU A 62 21.68 37.67 17.82
CA LEU A 62 22.60 38.03 18.90
C LEU A 62 23.16 39.45 18.73
N ASN A 63 23.53 39.82 17.50
CA ASN A 63 24.01 41.17 17.20
C ASN A 63 22.91 42.23 17.32
N GLU A 64 21.67 41.90 16.93
CA GLU A 64 20.51 42.77 17.18
C GLU A 64 20.31 43.03 18.68
N ILE A 65 20.39 41.99 19.53
CA ILE A 65 20.27 42.12 20.99
C ILE A 65 21.35 43.05 21.54
N ARG A 66 22.60 42.91 21.09
CA ARG A 66 23.72 43.81 21.48
C ARG A 66 23.43 45.26 21.10
N ASN A 67 22.93 45.49 19.90
CA ASN A 67 22.57 46.82 19.44
C ASN A 67 21.41 47.42 20.26
N HIS A 68 20.40 46.61 20.61
CA HIS A 68 19.28 47.05 21.44
C HIS A 68 19.71 47.41 22.87
N LEU A 69 20.65 46.65 23.45
CA LEU A 69 21.25 46.97 24.74
C LEU A 69 22.04 48.28 24.70
N ALA A 70 22.85 48.50 23.66
CA ALA A 70 23.60 49.75 23.50
C ALA A 70 22.68 50.97 23.36
N LYS A 71 21.55 50.81 22.64
CA LYS A 71 20.54 51.86 22.44
C LYS A 71 19.57 52.04 23.61
N LYS A 72 19.72 51.29 24.71
CA LYS A 72 18.78 51.26 25.85
C LYS A 72 17.32 51.05 25.42
N SER A 73 17.10 50.11 24.49
CA SER A 73 15.76 49.73 24.03
C SER A 73 14.91 49.16 25.17
N PRO A 74 13.57 49.10 25.03
CA PRO A 74 12.69 48.60 26.08
C PRO A 74 13.08 47.19 26.56
N ALA A 75 13.17 46.99 27.88
CA ALA A 75 13.61 45.73 28.48
C ALA A 75 12.78 44.52 28.03
N ARG A 76 11.46 44.70 27.83
CA ARG A 76 10.56 43.64 27.34
C ARG A 76 10.93 43.14 25.95
N LEU A 77 11.37 44.03 25.05
CA LEU A 77 11.81 43.66 23.70
C LEU A 77 13.09 42.82 23.76
N ILE A 78 14.06 43.27 24.56
CA ILE A 78 15.34 42.58 24.74
C ILE A 78 15.10 41.20 25.35
N GLN A 79 14.24 41.10 26.36
CA GLN A 79 13.86 39.82 26.97
C GLN A 79 13.26 38.86 25.94
N PHE A 80 12.29 39.33 25.14
CA PHE A 80 11.67 38.52 24.10
C PHE A 80 12.69 38.01 23.06
N GLN A 81 13.63 38.87 22.64
CA GLN A 81 14.70 38.46 21.71
C GLN A 81 15.66 37.44 22.34
N CYS A 82 15.99 37.60 23.63
CA CYS A 82 16.80 36.63 24.36
C CYS A 82 16.10 35.26 24.48
N GLU A 83 14.82 35.24 24.84
CA GLU A 83 14.00 34.02 24.90
C GLU A 83 13.99 33.32 23.53
N LYS A 84 13.74 34.07 22.46
CA LYS A 84 13.80 33.56 21.10
C LYS A 84 15.18 32.97 20.75
N LEU A 85 16.26 33.65 21.13
CA LEU A 85 17.63 33.17 20.86
C LEU A 85 17.91 31.86 21.61
N VAL A 86 17.43 31.72 22.84
CA VAL A 86 17.53 30.47 23.61
C VAL A 86 16.82 29.33 22.89
N ASP A 87 15.58 29.56 22.43
CA ASP A 87 14.81 28.55 21.70
C ASP A 87 15.52 28.12 20.42
N GLN A 88 16.08 29.08 19.67
CA GLN A 88 16.87 28.79 18.46
C GLN A 88 18.11 27.95 18.77
N CYS A 89 18.87 28.30 19.81
CA CYS A 89 20.04 27.54 20.25
C CYS A 89 19.68 26.10 20.66
N GLN A 90 18.58 25.91 21.38
CA GLN A 90 18.11 24.58 21.77
C GLN A 90 17.71 23.73 20.55
N ALA A 91 17.00 24.33 19.59
CA ALA A 91 16.61 23.66 18.35
C ALA A 91 17.83 23.26 17.50
N ILE A 92 18.81 24.15 17.36
CA ILE A 92 20.08 23.87 16.66
C ILE A 92 20.83 22.73 17.33
N LYS A 93 21.00 22.78 18.66
CA LYS A 93 21.67 21.72 19.43
C LYS A 93 21.00 20.36 19.24
N LYS A 94 19.67 20.32 19.28
CA LYS A 94 18.88 19.10 19.04
C LYS A 94 19.03 18.58 17.61
N ALA A 95 19.08 19.47 16.62
CA ALA A 95 19.30 19.09 15.24
C ALA A 95 20.70 18.48 15.04
N LEU A 96 21.74 19.10 15.60
CA LEU A 96 23.11 18.59 15.55
C LEU A 96 23.25 17.22 16.21
N SER A 97 22.61 17.01 17.37
CA SER A 97 22.69 15.75 18.12
C SER A 97 21.89 14.60 17.50
N SER A 98 20.81 14.89 16.75
CA SER A 98 19.94 13.87 16.14
C SER A 98 20.37 13.41 14.73
N ASN A 99 21.52 13.88 14.24
CA ASN A 99 22.00 13.64 12.88
C ASN A 99 22.11 12.15 12.52
N GLN A 100 22.73 11.33 13.38
CA GLN A 100 22.93 9.91 13.10
C GLN A 100 21.60 9.16 12.99
N GLN A 101 20.64 9.44 13.89
CA GLN A 101 19.32 8.82 13.89
C GLN A 101 18.49 9.23 12.66
N ARG A 102 18.60 10.49 12.20
CA ARG A 102 17.92 10.93 10.97
C ARG A 102 18.47 10.22 9.73
N ASN A 103 19.79 10.09 9.63
CA ASN A 103 20.43 9.42 8.50
C ASN A 103 20.11 7.93 8.44
N THR A 104 20.08 7.24 9.58
CA THR A 104 19.69 5.81 9.64
C THR A 104 18.22 5.64 9.28
N ALA A 105 17.33 6.46 9.82
CA ALA A 105 15.89 6.44 9.49
C ALA A 105 15.64 6.69 7.99
N TYR A 106 16.34 7.66 7.39
CA TYR A 106 16.25 7.92 5.95
C TYR A 106 16.69 6.71 5.10
N GLN A 107 17.80 6.07 5.46
CA GLN A 107 18.29 4.89 4.75
C GLN A 107 17.32 3.71 4.86
N GLN A 108 16.75 3.49 6.06
CA GLN A 108 15.74 2.45 6.29
C GLN A 108 14.45 2.69 5.48
N ASP A 109 13.94 3.92 5.44
CA ASP A 109 12.78 4.28 4.63
C ASP A 109 13.07 4.09 3.13
N LYS A 110 14.23 4.55 2.66
CA LYS A 110 14.65 4.36 1.26
C LYS A 110 14.73 2.89 0.86
N ALA A 111 15.29 2.03 1.72
CA ALA A 111 15.36 0.59 1.49
C ALA A 111 13.95 -0.04 1.44
N THR A 112 13.09 0.33 2.39
CA THR A 112 11.69 -0.13 2.44
C THR A 112 10.93 0.26 1.17
N ARG A 113 11.02 1.51 0.72
CA ARG A 113 10.35 1.99 -0.50
C ARG A 113 10.81 1.24 -1.75
N LYS A 114 12.12 0.96 -1.87
CA LYS A 114 12.64 0.13 -2.97
C LYS A 114 12.03 -1.27 -2.95
N HIS A 115 11.99 -1.91 -1.79
CA HIS A 115 11.42 -3.25 -1.65
C HIS A 115 9.91 -3.28 -1.99
N VAL A 116 9.15 -2.26 -1.58
CA VAL A 116 7.74 -2.10 -1.95
C VAL A 116 7.57 -1.91 -3.46
N ALA A 117 8.42 -1.09 -4.10
CA ALA A 117 8.38 -0.85 -5.53
C ALA A 117 8.66 -2.13 -6.35
N VAL A 118 9.69 -2.90 -5.95
CA VAL A 118 10.02 -4.18 -6.58
C VAL A 118 8.88 -5.19 -6.44
N LYS A 119 8.28 -5.31 -5.24
CA LYS A 119 7.11 -6.19 -5.03
C LYS A 119 5.91 -5.79 -5.88
N ARG A 120 5.68 -4.49 -6.10
CA ARG A 120 4.61 -4.02 -6.99
C ARG A 120 4.85 -4.42 -8.45
N GLN A 121 6.09 -4.29 -8.94
CA GLN A 121 6.43 -4.70 -10.31
C GLN A 121 6.31 -6.22 -10.52
N GLN A 122 6.77 -7.04 -9.57
CA GLN A 122 6.61 -8.50 -9.64
C GLN A 122 5.14 -8.94 -9.67
N ARG A 123 4.26 -8.26 -8.93
CA ARG A 123 2.82 -8.57 -8.95
C ARG A 123 2.18 -8.26 -10.31
N GLN A 124 2.59 -7.20 -10.99
CA GLN A 124 2.08 -6.87 -12.32
C GLN A 124 2.56 -7.87 -13.38
N GLY A 125 3.83 -8.28 -13.35
CA GLY A 125 4.37 -9.28 -14.28
C GLY A 125 3.72 -10.67 -14.14
N ASN A 126 3.42 -11.11 -12.91
CA ASN A 126 2.77 -12.40 -12.67
C ASN A 126 1.24 -12.38 -12.81
N SER A 127 0.61 -11.21 -12.90
CA SER A 127 -0.86 -11.11 -12.96
C SER A 127 -1.42 -11.73 -14.25
N LEU A 128 -0.78 -11.48 -15.40
CA LEU A 128 -1.24 -12.00 -16.68
C LEU A 128 -1.00 -13.52 -16.77
N THR A 129 0.14 -14.00 -16.30
CA THR A 129 0.49 -15.43 -16.27
C THR A 129 -0.44 -16.21 -15.34
N TRP A 130 -0.74 -15.66 -14.16
CA TRP A 130 -1.68 -16.28 -13.22
C TRP A 130 -3.12 -16.28 -13.77
N LEU A 131 -3.55 -15.20 -14.43
CA LEU A 131 -4.86 -15.13 -15.07
C LEU A 131 -4.99 -16.19 -16.18
N ALA A 132 -3.99 -16.29 -17.07
CA ALA A 132 -3.98 -17.27 -18.15
C ALA A 132 -3.99 -18.71 -17.60
N GLY A 133 -3.20 -18.99 -16.56
CA GLY A 133 -3.19 -20.30 -15.90
C GLY A 133 -4.55 -20.68 -15.30
N ASN A 134 -5.21 -19.75 -14.59
CA ASN A 134 -6.53 -20.04 -14.01
C ASN A 134 -7.62 -20.22 -15.06
N ILE A 135 -7.62 -19.41 -16.13
CA ILE A 135 -8.59 -19.55 -17.22
C ILE A 135 -8.41 -20.91 -17.90
N MET A 136 -7.17 -21.30 -18.23
CA MET A 136 -6.89 -22.59 -18.87
C MET A 136 -7.24 -23.80 -17.98
N SER A 137 -6.89 -23.75 -16.68
CA SER A 137 -7.27 -24.83 -15.76
C SER A 137 -8.78 -24.96 -15.62
N ASN A 138 -9.49 -23.83 -15.48
CA ASN A 138 -10.95 -23.83 -15.35
C ASN A 138 -11.66 -24.31 -16.63
N SER A 139 -11.16 -23.92 -17.81
CA SER A 139 -11.73 -24.41 -19.08
C SER A 139 -11.58 -25.92 -19.22
N VAL A 140 -10.41 -26.48 -18.89
CA VAL A 140 -10.17 -27.93 -18.98
C VAL A 140 -11.08 -28.69 -17.99
N GLU A 141 -11.21 -28.22 -16.75
CA GLU A 141 -12.12 -28.81 -15.76
C GLU A 141 -13.57 -28.84 -16.24
N LEU A 142 -14.04 -27.74 -16.84
CA LEU A 142 -15.41 -27.64 -17.36
C LEU A 142 -15.71 -28.63 -18.48
N TYR A 143 -14.82 -28.80 -19.45
CA TYR A 143 -15.01 -29.81 -20.51
C TYR A 143 -14.96 -31.24 -19.96
N GLN A 144 -14.12 -31.50 -18.96
CA GLN A 144 -14.10 -32.81 -18.31
C GLN A 144 -15.41 -33.08 -17.57
N GLU A 145 -15.97 -32.08 -16.89
CA GLU A 145 -17.26 -32.19 -16.21
C GLU A 145 -18.41 -32.39 -17.23
N LEU A 146 -18.41 -31.64 -18.33
CA LEU A 146 -19.36 -31.80 -19.43
C LEU A 146 -19.36 -33.22 -19.99
N SER A 147 -18.17 -33.76 -20.27
CA SER A 147 -18.00 -35.13 -20.78
C SER A 147 -18.57 -36.19 -19.82
N LYS A 148 -18.32 -36.04 -18.51
CA LYS A 148 -18.91 -36.92 -17.49
C LYS A 148 -20.44 -36.88 -17.51
N HIS A 149 -21.03 -35.69 -17.60
CA HIS A 149 -22.49 -35.54 -17.65
C HIS A 149 -23.11 -36.13 -18.92
N HIS A 150 -22.48 -36.01 -20.08
CA HIS A 150 -22.92 -36.73 -21.28
C HIS A 150 -22.88 -38.26 -21.11
N GLY A 151 -21.84 -38.80 -20.45
CA GLY A 151 -21.80 -40.23 -20.12
C GLY A 151 -22.94 -40.66 -19.19
N TYR A 152 -23.30 -39.83 -18.20
CA TYR A 152 -24.45 -40.07 -17.33
C TYR A 152 -25.77 -40.02 -18.08
N GLN A 153 -25.93 -39.07 -19.00
CA GLN A 153 -27.11 -38.96 -19.85
C GLN A 153 -27.33 -40.26 -20.64
N GLN A 154 -26.30 -40.73 -21.37
CA GLN A 154 -26.38 -41.97 -22.15
C GLN A 154 -26.74 -43.17 -21.27
N THR A 155 -26.12 -43.28 -20.10
CA THR A 155 -26.41 -44.38 -19.16
C THR A 155 -27.85 -44.34 -18.63
N LEU A 156 -28.37 -43.16 -18.32
CA LEU A 156 -29.74 -42.98 -17.85
C LEU A 156 -30.76 -43.28 -18.95
N GLU A 157 -30.52 -42.85 -20.19
CA GLU A 157 -31.36 -43.15 -21.35
C GLU A 157 -31.43 -44.66 -21.62
N LEU A 158 -30.28 -45.34 -21.63
CA LEU A 158 -30.23 -46.80 -21.75
C LEU A 158 -31.02 -47.47 -20.62
N LYS A 159 -30.90 -46.97 -19.38
CA LYS A 159 -31.62 -47.54 -18.24
C LYS A 159 -33.12 -47.33 -18.33
N ILE A 160 -33.58 -46.17 -18.79
CA ILE A 160 -34.98 -45.87 -19.04
C ILE A 160 -35.53 -46.83 -20.11
N ASN A 161 -34.86 -46.96 -21.25
CA ASN A 161 -35.26 -47.85 -22.33
C ASN A 161 -35.39 -49.31 -21.84
N GLN A 162 -34.44 -49.78 -21.03
CA GLN A 162 -34.51 -51.12 -20.42
C GLN A 162 -35.74 -51.28 -19.51
N LEU A 163 -36.02 -50.31 -18.64
CA LEU A 163 -37.17 -50.35 -17.74
C LEU A 163 -38.50 -50.28 -18.51
N GLU A 164 -38.56 -49.50 -19.58
CA GLU A 164 -39.73 -49.42 -20.47
C GLU A 164 -40.00 -50.76 -21.18
N GLN A 165 -38.96 -51.40 -21.70
CA GLN A 165 -39.07 -52.74 -22.29
C GLN A 165 -39.54 -53.79 -21.26
N GLN A 166 -39.05 -53.69 -20.02
CA GLN A 166 -39.51 -54.56 -18.93
C GLN A 166 -40.97 -54.29 -18.56
N LEU A 167 -41.39 -53.03 -18.51
CA LEU A 167 -42.77 -52.63 -18.22
C LEU A 167 -43.76 -53.20 -19.26
N GLN A 168 -43.38 -53.24 -20.54
CA GLN A 168 -44.20 -53.84 -21.60
C GLN A 168 -44.44 -55.34 -21.40
N ARG A 169 -43.55 -56.03 -20.67
CA ARG A 169 -43.60 -57.50 -20.45
C ARG A 169 -44.23 -57.89 -19.10
N CYS A 170 -44.43 -56.97 -18.16
CA CYS A 170 -44.98 -57.26 -16.83
C CYS A 170 -46.51 -57.37 -16.78
N ILE A 171 -47.04 -58.20 -15.87
CA ILE A 171 -48.49 -58.34 -15.58
C ILE A 171 -48.86 -57.49 -14.34
N THR A 172 -50.14 -57.08 -14.29
CA THR A 172 -50.75 -55.92 -13.60
C THR A 172 -50.21 -55.45 -12.24
N LYS A 173 -49.77 -56.31 -11.31
CA LYS A 173 -49.36 -55.88 -9.95
C LYS A 173 -48.01 -55.14 -9.89
N ASP A 174 -47.07 -55.46 -10.78
CA ASP A 174 -45.71 -54.87 -10.77
C ASP A 174 -45.58 -53.61 -11.67
N LYS A 175 -46.60 -53.32 -12.48
CA LYS A 175 -46.58 -52.20 -13.44
C LYS A 175 -46.44 -50.85 -12.75
N ILE A 176 -47.12 -50.66 -11.62
CA ILE A 176 -47.11 -49.38 -10.89
C ILE A 176 -45.72 -49.09 -10.32
N ALA A 177 -45.06 -50.10 -9.72
CA ALA A 177 -43.71 -49.94 -9.17
C ALA A 177 -42.68 -49.65 -10.28
N MET A 178 -42.77 -50.33 -11.43
CA MET A 178 -41.90 -50.08 -12.58
C MET A 178 -42.11 -48.68 -13.19
N GLN A 179 -43.36 -48.22 -13.30
CA GLN A 179 -43.66 -46.85 -13.75
C GLN A 179 -43.07 -45.80 -12.80
N GLN A 180 -43.17 -46.00 -11.49
CA GLN A 180 -42.56 -45.10 -10.51
C GLN A 180 -41.03 -45.05 -10.64
N LEU A 181 -40.38 -46.19 -10.91
CA LEU A 181 -38.94 -46.25 -11.17
C LEU A 181 -38.56 -45.50 -12.45
N ILE A 182 -39.32 -45.66 -13.54
CA ILE A 182 -39.12 -44.93 -14.80
C ILE A 182 -39.23 -43.41 -14.56
N LEU A 183 -40.28 -42.94 -13.87
CA LEU A 183 -40.44 -41.53 -13.51
C LEU A 183 -39.27 -40.99 -12.69
N LYS A 184 -38.75 -41.79 -11.74
CA LYS A 184 -37.57 -41.42 -10.95
C LYS A 184 -36.33 -41.27 -11.82
N GLN A 185 -36.13 -42.14 -12.83
CA GLN A 185 -35.01 -42.00 -13.76
C GLN A 185 -35.18 -40.81 -14.70
N HIS A 186 -36.38 -40.54 -15.24
CA HIS A 186 -36.63 -39.32 -16.02
C HIS A 186 -36.36 -38.05 -15.23
N LYS A 187 -36.72 -38.01 -13.94
CA LYS A 187 -36.38 -36.89 -13.06
C LYS A 187 -34.86 -36.66 -12.99
N ARG A 188 -34.07 -37.73 -12.86
CA ARG A 188 -32.60 -37.66 -12.85
C ARG A 188 -32.04 -37.24 -14.20
N LEU A 189 -32.62 -37.71 -15.31
CA LEU A 189 -32.25 -37.31 -16.65
C LEU A 189 -32.47 -35.80 -16.85
N GLY A 190 -33.62 -35.27 -16.44
CA GLY A 190 -33.90 -33.83 -16.49
C GLY A 190 -32.96 -33.00 -15.60
N GLN A 191 -32.50 -33.53 -14.46
CA GLN A 191 -31.46 -32.89 -13.65
C GLN A 191 -30.10 -32.90 -14.36
N CYS A 192 -29.77 -33.99 -15.07
CA CYS A 192 -28.56 -34.10 -15.86
C CYS A 192 -28.53 -33.08 -17.00
N HIS A 193 -29.63 -32.94 -17.75
CA HIS A 193 -29.76 -31.91 -18.80
C HIS A 193 -29.58 -30.49 -18.26
N LYS A 194 -30.12 -30.19 -17.07
CA LYS A 194 -29.89 -28.89 -16.42
C LYS A 194 -28.42 -28.65 -16.09
N ALA A 195 -27.74 -29.67 -15.57
CA ALA A 195 -26.31 -29.57 -15.26
C ALA A 195 -25.47 -29.32 -16.53
N ILE A 196 -25.75 -30.05 -17.61
CA ILE A 196 -25.12 -29.86 -18.93
C ILE A 196 -25.31 -28.41 -19.39
N TYR A 197 -26.55 -27.91 -19.39
CA TYR A 197 -26.85 -26.54 -19.79
C TYR A 197 -26.05 -25.50 -18.98
N PHE A 198 -25.96 -25.66 -17.66
CA PHE A 198 -25.19 -24.72 -16.83
C PHE A 198 -23.70 -24.77 -17.11
N ILE A 199 -23.15 -25.95 -17.39
CA ILE A 199 -21.74 -26.13 -17.75
C ILE A 199 -21.46 -25.46 -19.10
N GLU A 200 -22.31 -25.70 -20.11
CA GLU A 200 -22.20 -25.08 -21.44
C GLU A 200 -22.28 -23.55 -21.37
N GLN A 201 -23.20 -23.00 -20.57
CA GLN A 201 -23.29 -21.55 -20.32
C GLN A 201 -22.00 -20.99 -19.68
N ARG A 202 -21.37 -21.76 -18.77
CA ARG A 202 -20.14 -21.34 -18.12
C ARG A 202 -18.94 -21.38 -19.08
N ILE A 203 -18.91 -22.35 -19.99
CA ILE A 203 -17.93 -22.43 -21.08
C ILE A 203 -18.13 -21.25 -22.05
N GLU A 204 -19.36 -20.99 -22.50
CA GLU A 204 -19.68 -19.88 -23.40
C GLU A 204 -19.26 -18.52 -22.80
N LEU A 205 -19.50 -18.33 -21.50
CA LEU A 205 -19.07 -17.14 -20.77
C LEU A 205 -17.55 -16.99 -20.75
N LEU A 206 -16.81 -18.09 -20.55
CA LEU A 206 -15.35 -18.07 -20.53
C LEU A 206 -14.75 -17.78 -21.92
N GLU A 207 -15.34 -18.33 -22.98
CA GLU A 207 -14.85 -18.15 -24.35
C GLU A 207 -15.18 -16.77 -24.93
N THR A 208 -16.40 -16.29 -24.71
CA THR A 208 -16.91 -15.06 -25.35
C THR A 208 -16.88 -13.84 -24.45
N GLY A 209 -16.76 -14.03 -23.13
CA GLY A 209 -16.83 -12.97 -22.13
C GLY A 209 -18.22 -12.35 -21.97
N LYS A 210 -19.28 -12.95 -22.54
CA LYS A 210 -20.65 -12.43 -22.52
C LYS A 210 -21.63 -13.49 -22.00
N ILE A 211 -22.67 -13.05 -21.28
CA ILE A 211 -23.77 -13.92 -20.86
C ILE A 211 -24.86 -13.87 -21.93
N THR A 212 -24.91 -14.88 -22.79
CA THR A 212 -25.97 -15.04 -23.78
C THR A 212 -27.14 -15.79 -23.14
N LYS A 213 -28.14 -15.06 -22.66
CA LYS A 213 -29.40 -15.68 -22.22
C LYS A 213 -30.13 -16.22 -23.43
N LYS A 214 -30.05 -17.52 -23.69
CA LYS A 214 -31.00 -18.21 -24.58
C LYS A 214 -32.31 -18.40 -23.81
N TYR A 215 -33.33 -17.69 -24.27
CA TYR A 215 -34.72 -17.83 -23.83
C TYR A 215 -35.35 -19.08 -24.45
#